data_AF-A0A1T5GFC2-F1
#
_entry.id   AF-A0A1T5GFC2-F1
#
_cell.length_a   1.000
_cell.length_b   1.000
_cell.length_c   1.000
_cell.angle_alpha   90.00
_cell.angle_beta   90.00
_cell.angle_gamma   90.00
#
_symmetry.space_group_name_H-M   'P 1'
#
loop_
_entity.id
_entity.type
_entity.pdbx_description
1 polymer ?
#
loop_
_entity_poly.entity_id
_entity_poly.type
_entity_poly.pdbx_seq_one_letter_code
_entity_poly.pdbx_strand_id
1 'polypeptide(L)' 'MDLLFIDSIALFTLLISVLCFFIYTVYHAINNPKLYSTQRLLWILIILLANFFGWIAYWSYGRNGSSRLIDRKN' A
#
# COMPACT_ATOMS: atom_id res chain seq x y z
N MET A 1 22.20 -16.20 -14.22
CA MET A 1 21.17 -16.83 -13.38
C MET A 1 21.20 -16.26 -11.96
N ASP A 2 22.38 -15.98 -11.40
CA ASP A 2 22.51 -15.48 -10.01
C ASP A 2 21.84 -14.12 -9.74
N LEU A 3 21.84 -13.19 -10.71
CA LEU A 3 21.17 -11.89 -10.58
C LEU A 3 19.64 -12.00 -10.40
N LEU A 4 18.98 -12.91 -11.13
CA LEU A 4 17.53 -13.14 -10.98
C LEU A 4 17.19 -13.75 -9.61
N PHE A 5 18.07 -14.61 -9.07
CA PHE A 5 17.92 -15.16 -7.73
C PHE A 5 18.10 -14.09 -6.64
N ILE A 6 19.06 -13.19 -6.79
CA ILE A 6 19.28 -12.08 -5.83
C ILE A 6 18.07 -11.13 -5.83
N ASP A 7 17.57 -10.74 -7.01
CA ASP A 7 16.41 -9.84 -7.12
C ASP A 7 15.13 -10.47 -6.56
N SER A 8 14.91 -11.76 -6.83
CA SER A 8 13.73 -12.47 -6.29
C SER A 8 13.79 -12.63 -4.77
N ILE A 9 14.97 -12.93 -4.20
CA ILE A 9 15.15 -12.96 -2.74
C ILE A 9 14.92 -11.58 -2.14
N ALA A 10 15.47 -10.52 -2.74
CA ALA A 10 15.30 -9.15 -2.26
C ALA A 10 13.82 -8.72 -2.28
N LEU A 11 13.09 -9.00 -3.37
CA LEU A 11 11.65 -8.76 -3.47
C LEU A 11 10.87 -9.55 -2.42
N PHE A 12 11.23 -10.82 -2.20
CA PHE A 12 10.58 -11.67 -1.21
C PHE A 12 10.80 -11.15 0.21
N THR A 13 12.03 -10.78 0.56
CA THR A 13 12.36 -10.17 1.85
C THR A 13 11.59 -8.88 2.05
N LEU A 14 11.54 -8.00 1.03
CA LEU A 14 10.80 -6.74 1.11
C LEU A 14 9.31 -6.99 1.31
N LEU A 15 8.73 -7.93 0.57
CA LEU A 15 7.32 -8.30 0.69
C LEU A 15 6.97 -8.85 2.08
N ILE A 16 7.82 -9.71 2.63
CA ILE A 16 7.68 -10.22 4.00
C ILE A 16 7.81 -9.10 5.02
N SER A 17 8.81 -8.21 4.91
CA SER A 17 8.98 -7.11 5.85
C SER A 17 7.76 -6.18 5.86
N VAL A 18 7.21 -5.85 4.69
CA VAL A 18 5.98 -5.05 4.58
C VAL A 18 4.79 -5.78 5.19
N LEU A 19 4.65 -7.09 4.93
CA LEU A 19 3.57 -7.90 5.49
C LEU A 19 3.66 -8.00 7.02
N CYS A 20 4.85 -8.23 7.57
CA CYS A 20 5.09 -8.26 9.01
C CYS A 20 4.74 -6.92 9.65
N PHE A 21 5.16 -5.81 9.04
CA PHE A 21 4.82 -4.47 9.52
C PHE A 21 3.31 -4.24 9.51
N PHE A 22 2.63 -4.64 8.43
CA PHE A 22 1.19 -4.54 8.30
C PHE A 22 0.46 -5.32 9.41
N ILE A 23 0.80 -6.60 9.60
CA ILE A 23 0.20 -7.45 10.64
C ILE A 23 0.46 -6.86 12.02
N TYR A 24 1.68 -6.43 12.30
CA TYR A 24 2.03 -5.80 13.58
C TYR A 24 1.22 -4.53 13.83
N THR A 25 1.03 -3.69 12.80
CA THR A 25 0.27 -2.44 12.93
C THR A 25 -1.20 -2.73 13.24
N VAL A 26 -1.81 -3.74 12.61
CA VAL A 26 -3.17 -4.18 12.92
C VAL A 26 -3.26 -4.72 14.34
N TYR A 27 -2.34 -5.59 14.74
CA TYR A 27 -2.26 -6.13 16.11
C TYR A 27 -2.12 -5.01 17.14
N HIS A 28 -1.25 -4.03 16.88
CA HIS A 28 -1.06 -2.88 17.74
C HIS A 28 -2.33 -2.03 17.85
N ALA A 29 -3.01 -1.76 16.73
CA ALA A 29 -4.27 -1.02 16.73
C ALA A 29 -5.36 -1.73 17.55
N ILE A 30 -5.47 -3.07 17.43
CA ILE A 30 -6.43 -3.88 18.20
C ILE A 30 -6.16 -3.81 19.70
N ASN A 31 -4.90 -3.88 20.11
CA ASN A 31 -4.51 -3.95 21.52
C ASN A 31 -4.20 -2.59 22.14
N ASN A 32 -4.33 -1.49 21.39
CA ASN A 32 -4.00 -0.18 21.91
C ASN A 32 -5.03 0.26 22.97
N PRO A 33 -4.65 0.38 24.25
CA PRO A 33 -5.58 0.75 25.31
C PRO A 33 -6.00 2.22 25.23
N LYS A 34 -5.29 3.06 24.48
CA LYS A 34 -5.59 4.48 24.31
C LYS A 34 -6.73 4.74 23.31
N LEU A 35 -7.14 3.74 22.54
CA LEU A 35 -8.21 3.86 21.55
C LEU A 35 -9.55 3.40 22.12
N TYR A 36 -10.53 4.31 22.10
CA TYR A 36 -11.94 3.99 22.34
C TYR A 36 -12.49 3.05 21.26
N SER A 37 -13.53 2.27 21.56
CA SER A 37 -14.07 1.22 20.68
C SER A 37 -14.29 1.68 19.22
N THR A 38 -14.95 2.83 19.02
CA THR A 38 -15.20 3.40 17.69
C THR A 38 -13.91 3.85 16.99
N GLN A 39 -13.00 4.49 17.72
CA GLN A 39 -11.72 4.95 17.15
C GLN A 39 -10.85 3.77 16.74
N ARG A 40 -10.84 2.69 17.54
CA ARG A 40 -10.14 1.44 17.22
C ARG A 40 -10.64 0.84 15.91
N LEU A 41 -11.96 0.76 15.75
CA LEU A 41 -12.58 0.23 14.54
C LEU A 41 -12.25 1.08 13.32
N LEU A 42 -12.29 2.42 13.45
CA LEU A 42 -11.89 3.33 12.37
C LEU A 42 -10.43 3.16 11.96
N TRP A 43 -9.51 3.04 12.92
CA TRP A 43 -8.08 2.83 12.62
C TRP A 43 -7.82 1.50 11.91
N ILE A 44 -8.44 0.41 12.37
CA ILE A 44 -8.33 -0.89 11.70
C ILE A 44 -8.87 -0.81 10.27
N LEU A 45 -10.01 -0.14 10.08
CA LEU A 45 -10.61 0.06 8.77
C LEU A 45 -9.70 0.86 7.84
N ILE A 46 -9.09 1.95 8.34
CA ILE A 46 -8.14 2.77 7.58
C ILE A 46 -6.92 1.93 7.16
N ILE A 47 -6.34 1.15 8.07
CA ILE A 47 -5.18 0.30 7.77
C ILE A 47 -5.52 -0.71 6.67
N LEU A 48 -6.71 -1.33 6.73
CA LEU A 48 -7.16 -2.29 5.71
C LEU A 48 -7.45 -1.63 4.36
N LEU A 49 -8.07 -0.45 4.36
CA LEU A 49 -8.50 0.25 3.14
C LEU A 49 -7.42 1.13 2.52
N ALA A 50 -6.29 1.40 3.19
CA ALA A 50 -5.21 2.23 2.66
C ALA A 50 -4.73 1.77 1.27
N ASN A 51 -4.65 0.45 1.05
CA ASN A 51 -4.32 -0.12 -0.27
C ASN A 51 -5.38 0.19 -1.33
N PHE A 52 -6.65 0.19 -0.95
CA PHE A 52 -7.76 0.52 -1.84
C PHE A 52 -7.75 2.00 -2.25
N PHE A 53 -7.40 2.90 -1.33
CA PHE A 53 -7.23 4.32 -1.63
C PHE A 53 -6.07 4.57 -2.62
N GLY A 54 -4.97 3.81 -2.53
CA GLY A 54 -3.90 3.87 -3.51
C GLY A 54 -4.36 3.49 -4.92
N TRP A 55 -5.18 2.44 -5.03
CA TRP A 55 -5.77 2.03 -6.30
C TRP A 55 -6.72 3.09 -6.88
N ILE A 56 -7.62 3.64 -6.04
CA ILE A 56 -8.52 4.72 -6.45
C ILE A 56 -7.73 5.95 -6.91
N ALA A 57 -6.68 6.34 -6.18
CA ALA A 57 -5.84 7.49 -6.53
C ALA A 57 -5.17 7.32 -7.90
N TYR A 58 -4.66 6.13 -8.21
CA TYR A 58 -4.11 5.80 -9.52
C TYR A 58 -5.15 5.95 -10.64
N TRP A 59 -6.36 5.42 -10.43
CA TRP A 59 -7.43 5.52 -11.43
C TRP A 59 -7.97 6.94 -11.61
N SER A 60 -8.00 7.72 -10.53
CA SER A 60 -8.49 9.09 -10.55
C SER A 60 -7.53 10.07 -11.23
N TYR A 61 -6.23 9.97 -10.94
CA TYR A 61 -5.23 10.93 -11.46
C TYR A 61 -4.34 10.37 -12.57
N GLY A 62 -3.98 9.08 -12.52
CA GLY A 62 -3.03 8.46 -13.45
C GLY A 62 -3.62 8.13 -14.82
N ARG A 63 -4.93 7.95 -14.94
CA ARG A 63 -5.60 7.55 -16.19
C ARG A 63 -5.46 8.57 -17.32
N ASN A 64 -5.29 9.86 -17.03
CA ASN A 64 -5.29 10.93 -18.03
C ASN A 64 -3.88 11.32 -18.56
N GLY A 65 -2.84 10.54 -18.27
CA GLY A 65 -1.47 10.81 -18.72
C GLY A 65 -1.24 10.72 -20.24
N SER A 66 -2.09 10.02 -20.99
CA SER A 66 -1.89 9.78 -22.43
C SER A 66 -2.29 10.95 -23.33
N SER A 67 -3.04 11.94 -22.85
CA SER A 67 -3.52 13.04 -23.70
C SER A 67 -2.45 14.10 -24.01
N ARG A 68 -1.35 14.13 -23.25
CA ARG A 68 -0.30 15.16 -23.39
C ARG A 68 0.84 14.80 -24.34
N LEU A 69 0.91 13.55 -24.81
CA LEU A 69 1.96 13.11 -25.74
C LEU A 69 1.57 13.28 -27.22
N ILE A 70 0.27 13.43 -27.51
CA ILE A 70 -0.23 13.63 -28.88
C ILE A 70 -0.13 15.11 -29.30
N ASP A 71 -0.24 16.04 -28.34
CA ASP A 71 -0.26 17.49 -28.61
C ASP A 71 1.13 18.11 -28.82
N ARG A 72 2.23 17.38 -28.55
CA ARG A 72 3.60 17.84 -28.81
C ARG A 72 4.15 17.42 -30.18
N LYS A 73 3.33 16.79 -31.02
CA LYS A 73 3.77 16.25 -32.32
C LYS A 73 3.16 16.96 -33.55
N ASN A 74 2.49 18.09 -33.36
CA ASN A 74 2.02 18.97 -34.44
C ASN A 74 2.76 20.30 -34.42
#